data_AF-A0A1C1YSE5-F1
#
_entry.id   AF-A0A1C1YSE5-F1
#
_cell.length_a   1.000
_cell.length_b   1.000
_cell.length_c   1.000
_cell.angle_alpha   90.00
_cell.angle_beta   90.00
_cell.angle_gamma   90.00
#
_symmetry.space_group_name_H-M   'P 1'
#
loop_
_entity.id
_entity.type
_entity.pdbx_description
1 polymer ?
#
loop_
_entity_poly.entity_id
_entity_poly.type
_entity_poly.pdbx_seq_one_letter_code
_entity_poly.pdbx_strand_id
1 'polypeptide(L)'
;MNPSPYTADFLLDIAKSAPFPHAVPEVQWHSTLTFDARDGWQVSVFYDGDEFDYIAHFITPGGNVIDPWAWPDADQDEHAPFAYGDKERIIFWRP
;
A
#
# COMPACT_ATOMS: atom_id res chain seq x y z
N MET A 1 -7.19 4.95 -13.06
CA MET A 1 -8.51 5.04 -12.39
C MET A 1 -8.55 4.05 -11.23
N ASN A 2 -8.89 4.49 -10.02
CA ASN A 2 -9.06 3.61 -8.85
C ASN A 2 -10.43 2.89 -8.94
N PRO A 3 -10.47 1.55 -9.05
CA PRO A 3 -11.71 0.77 -9.16
C PRO A 3 -12.38 0.50 -7.80
N SER A 4 -11.75 0.87 -6.68
CA SER A 4 -12.31 0.72 -5.35
C SER A 4 -13.25 1.89 -4.99
N PRO A 5 -14.20 1.70 -4.05
CA PRO A 5 -15.05 2.79 -3.57
C PRO A 5 -14.31 3.77 -2.63
N TYR A 6 -13.04 3.52 -2.33
CA TYR A 6 -12.22 4.31 -1.41
C TYR A 6 -11.22 5.16 -2.18
N THR A 7 -11.04 6.41 -1.75
CA THR A 7 -10.03 7.30 -2.33
C THR A 7 -8.62 6.87 -1.92
N ALA A 8 -7.60 7.27 -2.69
CA ALA A 8 -6.21 7.03 -2.29
C ALA A 8 -5.87 7.67 -0.94
N ASP A 9 -6.34 8.91 -0.70
CA ASP A 9 -6.09 9.60 0.58
C ASP A 9 -6.67 8.82 1.78
N PHE A 10 -7.87 8.25 1.63
CA PHE A 10 -8.45 7.40 2.67
C PHE A 10 -7.60 6.16 2.93
N LEU A 11 -7.17 5.46 1.87
CA LEU A 11 -6.34 4.26 2.00
C LEU A 11 -4.98 4.57 2.61
N LEU A 12 -4.36 5.70 2.26
CA LEU A 12 -3.12 6.16 2.87
C LEU A 12 -3.30 6.51 4.35
N ASP A 13 -4.44 7.08 4.74
CA ASP A 13 -4.74 7.31 6.16
C ASP A 13 -4.99 6.00 6.92
N ILE A 14 -5.47 4.94 6.26
CA ILE A 14 -5.48 3.59 6.83
C ILE A 14 -4.05 3.07 7.01
N ALA A 15 -3.20 3.18 5.97
CA ALA A 15 -1.79 2.76 6.02
C ALA A 15 -1.03 3.42 7.18
N LYS A 16 -1.16 4.74 7.36
CA LYS A 16 -0.56 5.50 8.46
C LYS A 16 -0.97 5.02 9.86
N SER A 17 -2.12 4.35 9.99
CA SER A 17 -2.61 3.85 11.27
C SER A 17 -2.09 2.46 11.62
N ALA A 18 -1.50 1.74 10.67
CA ALA A 18 -0.94 0.42 10.90
C ALA A 18 0.48 0.52 11.47
N PRO A 19 0.84 -0.25 12.51
CA PRO A 19 2.14 -0.14 13.18
C PRO A 19 3.20 -1.05 12.52
N PHE A 20 3.30 -1.07 11.19
CA PHE A 20 4.37 -1.83 10.53
C PHE A 20 5.73 -1.13 10.73
N PRO A 21 6.80 -1.87 11.05
CA PRO A 21 8.11 -1.29 11.25
C PRO A 21 8.75 -0.85 9.92
N HIS A 22 9.68 0.10 9.97
CA HIS A 22 10.47 0.45 8.78
C HIS A 22 11.41 -0.70 8.35
N ALA A 23 11.81 -1.55 9.29
CA ALA A 23 12.69 -2.67 9.02
C ALA A 23 12.32 -3.98 9.77
N VAL A 24 12.68 -5.12 9.19
CA VAL A 24 12.36 -6.47 9.69
C VAL A 24 13.61 -7.36 9.76
N PRO A 25 13.62 -8.39 10.66
CA PRO A 25 14.72 -9.35 10.74
C PRO A 25 14.85 -10.19 9.47
N GLU A 26 16.05 -10.75 9.24
CA GLU A 26 16.40 -11.57 8.06
C GLU A 26 15.38 -12.67 7.74
N VAL A 27 14.80 -13.28 8.78
CA VAL A 27 13.78 -14.35 8.62
C VAL A 27 12.48 -13.89 7.96
N GLN A 28 12.28 -12.58 7.83
CA GLN A 28 11.11 -11.94 7.22
C GLN A 28 11.46 -11.16 5.96
N TRP A 29 12.72 -11.19 5.51
CA TRP A 29 13.10 -10.54 4.26
C TRP A 29 12.33 -11.15 3.08
N HIS A 30 12.07 -10.35 2.05
CA HIS A 30 11.37 -10.75 0.83
C HIS A 30 9.98 -11.35 1.11
N SER A 31 9.33 -10.89 2.18
CA SER A 31 8.03 -11.39 2.63
C SER A 31 7.00 -10.28 2.68
N THR A 32 5.75 -10.65 2.40
CA THR A 32 4.60 -9.79 2.65
C THR A 32 4.07 -10.06 4.06
N LEU A 33 3.99 -9.02 4.89
CA LEU A 33 3.47 -9.09 6.25
C LEU A 33 2.21 -8.24 6.37
N THR A 34 1.22 -8.74 7.11
CA THR A 34 -0.08 -8.07 7.33
C THR A 34 -0.15 -7.52 8.75
N PHE A 35 -0.58 -6.27 8.87
CA PHE A 35 -0.68 -5.55 10.13
C PHE A 35 -2.07 -4.99 10.32
N ASP A 36 -2.57 -5.07 11.55
CA ASP A 36 -3.84 -4.48 11.91
C ASP A 36 -3.74 -2.94 11.86
N ALA A 37 -4.75 -2.33 11.26
CA ALA A 37 -4.94 -0.89 11.15
C ALA A 37 -6.21 -0.48 11.92
N ARG A 38 -6.53 0.82 11.90
CA ARG A 38 -7.74 1.30 12.60
C ARG A 38 -9.03 0.69 12.05
N ASP A 39 -10.05 0.67 12.89
CA ASP A 39 -11.43 0.33 12.51
C ASP A 39 -11.62 -1.06 11.88
N GLY A 40 -10.75 -2.01 12.24
CA GLY A 40 -10.80 -3.40 11.75
C GLY A 40 -10.21 -3.60 10.35
N TRP A 41 -9.54 -2.58 9.81
CA TRP A 41 -8.76 -2.72 8.58
C TRP A 41 -7.45 -3.46 8.82
N GLN A 42 -6.90 -4.03 7.76
CA GLN A 42 -5.52 -4.54 7.77
C GLN A 42 -4.77 -4.05 6.53
N VAL A 43 -3.46 -3.91 6.66
CA VAL A 43 -2.56 -3.48 5.58
C VAL A 43 -1.45 -4.49 5.43
N SER A 44 -1.26 -4.97 4.21
CA SER A 44 -0.20 -5.89 3.85
C SER A 44 0.90 -5.13 3.14
N VAL A 45 2.13 -5.26 3.63
CA VAL A 45 3.31 -4.56 3.09
C VAL A 45 4.40 -5.56 2.76
N PHE A 46 5.17 -5.28 1.72
CA PHE A 46 6.30 -6.10 1.31
C PHE A 46 7.61 -5.48 1.79
N TYR A 47 8.53 -6.33 2.25
CA TYR A 47 9.89 -5.95 2.60
C TYR A 47 10.85 -6.55 1.58
N ASP A 48 11.68 -5.71 0.96
CA ASP A 48 12.78 -6.14 0.09
C ASP A 48 14.09 -6.02 0.87
N GLY A 49 14.65 -7.17 1.27
CA GLY A 49 15.67 -7.18 2.31
C GLY A 49 15.10 -6.78 3.68
N ASP A 50 15.84 -5.94 4.42
CA ASP A 50 15.46 -5.50 5.76
C ASP A 50 14.46 -4.35 5.76
N GLU A 51 14.30 -3.59 4.68
CA GLU A 51 13.50 -2.38 4.67
C GLU A 51 12.11 -2.56 4.04
N PHE A 52 11.15 -1.78 4.51
CA PHE A 52 9.85 -1.63 3.85
C PHE A 52 10.06 -1.21 2.40
N ASP A 53 9.37 -1.83 1.45
CA ASP A 53 9.44 -1.44 0.04
C ASP A 53 8.12 -0.85 -0.45
N TYR A 54 7.02 -1.60 -0.37
CA TYR A 54 5.73 -1.15 -0.88
C TYR A 54 4.53 -1.70 -0.13
N ILE A 55 3.40 -1.03 -0.31
CA ILE A 55 2.09 -1.56 0.09
C ILE A 55 1.63 -2.60 -0.94
N ALA A 56 1.39 -3.83 -0.49
CA ALA A 56 0.92 -4.92 -1.33
C ALA A 56 -0.60 -4.86 -1.54
N HIS A 57 -1.39 -4.75 -0.46
CA HIS A 57 -2.84 -4.63 -0.52
C HIS A 57 -3.43 -4.18 0.82
N PHE A 58 -4.71 -3.81 0.80
CA PHE A 58 -5.52 -3.57 1.99
C PHE A 58 -6.58 -4.66 2.15
N ILE A 59 -6.98 -4.92 3.39
CA ILE A 59 -8.09 -5.79 3.73
C ILE A 59 -9.12 -4.93 4.48
N THR A 60 -10.31 -4.83 3.93
CA THR A 60 -11.44 -4.13 4.56
C THR A 60 -11.90 -4.87 5.83
N PRO A 61 -12.63 -4.23 6.75
CA PRO A 61 -13.17 -4.91 7.95
C PRO A 61 -14.11 -6.08 7.63
N GLY A 62 -14.72 -6.08 6.44
CA GLY A 62 -15.54 -7.19 5.94
C GLY A 62 -14.75 -8.31 5.27
N GLY A 63 -13.43 -8.23 5.21
CA GLY A 63 -12.53 -9.23 4.60
C GLY A 63 -12.28 -9.05 3.09
N ASN A 64 -12.85 -8.04 2.44
CA ASN A 64 -12.57 -7.78 1.02
C ASN A 64 -11.15 -7.24 0.83
N VAL A 65 -10.46 -7.73 -0.20
CA VAL A 65 -9.12 -7.28 -0.60
C VAL A 65 -9.21 -6.12 -1.58
N ILE A 66 -8.42 -5.09 -1.34
CA ILE A 66 -8.18 -3.99 -2.27
C ILE A 66 -6.73 -4.09 -2.70
N ASP A 67 -6.49 -4.45 -3.96
CA ASP A 67 -5.17 -4.61 -4.55
C ASP A 67 -4.87 -3.45 -5.52
N PRO A 68 -4.05 -2.46 -5.11
CA PRO A 68 -3.63 -1.36 -5.97
C PRO A 68 -2.80 -1.79 -7.18
N TRP A 69 -2.10 -2.93 -7.12
CA TRP A 69 -1.29 -3.41 -8.24
C TRP A 69 -2.13 -3.80 -9.45
N ALA A 70 -3.36 -4.26 -9.20
CA ALA A 70 -4.34 -4.58 -10.22
C ALA A 70 -5.04 -3.35 -10.82
N TRP A 71 -4.75 -2.14 -10.33
CA TRP A 71 -5.36 -0.93 -10.87
C TRP A 71 -4.71 -0.53 -12.20
N PRO A 72 -5.48 0.07 -13.12
CA PRO A 72 -4.93 0.61 -14.34
C PRO A 72 -3.93 1.72 -14.01
N ASP A 73 -2.78 1.67 -14.68
CA ASP A 73 -1.76 2.71 -14.60
C ASP A 73 -2.36 4.07 -14.98
N ALA A 74 -1.84 5.14 -14.39
CA ALA A 74 -2.15 6.47 -14.89
C ALA A 74 -1.50 6.65 -16.27
N ASP A 75 -2.16 7.40 -17.15
CA ASP A 75 -1.52 7.87 -18.38
C ASP A 75 -0.24 8.62 -17.97
N GLN A 76 0.92 8.10 -18.37
CA GLN A 76 2.19 8.75 -18.08
C GLN A 76 2.29 10.01 -18.93
N ASP A 77 2.22 11.17 -18.29
CA ASP A 77 2.72 12.41 -18.86
C ASP A 77 4.26 12.40 -18.72
N GLU A 78 4.96 12.33 -19.85
CA GLU A 78 6.42 12.29 -19.92
C GLU A 78 7.11 13.57 -19.41
N HIS A 79 6.36 14.65 -19.21
CA HIS A 79 6.86 15.92 -18.69
C HIS A 79 6.51 16.15 -17.22
N ALA A 80 5.84 15.19 -16.61
CA ALA A 80 5.34 15.28 -15.26
C ALA A 80 6.42 14.83 -14.26
N PRO A 81 6.76 15.65 -13.25
CA PRO A 81 7.91 15.38 -12.38
C PRO A 81 7.72 14.17 -11.43
N PHE A 82 6.51 13.63 -11.30
CA PHE A 82 6.16 12.52 -10.42
C PHE A 82 5.07 11.64 -11.05
N ALA A 83 4.89 10.40 -10.59
CA ALA A 83 3.82 9.52 -11.09
C ALA A 83 2.42 10.07 -10.72
N TYR A 84 1.50 10.15 -11.69
CA TYR A 84 0.21 10.86 -11.57
C TYR A 84 -1.00 9.99 -11.16
N GLY A 85 -0.81 8.77 -10.66
CA GLY A 85 -1.92 7.86 -10.34
C GLY A 85 -2.12 7.56 -8.87
N ASP A 86 -3.38 7.37 -8.48
CA ASP A 86 -3.76 6.82 -7.18
C ASP A 86 -3.04 5.49 -6.87
N LYS A 87 -2.75 4.70 -7.91
CA LYS A 87 -1.97 3.45 -7.81
C LYS A 87 -0.58 3.70 -7.26
N GLU A 88 0.22 4.51 -7.95
CA GLU A 88 1.62 4.76 -7.60
C GLU A 88 1.73 5.52 -6.28
N ARG A 89 0.78 6.45 -6.03
CA ARG A 89 0.66 7.15 -4.74
C ARG A 89 0.48 6.20 -3.56
N ILE A 90 -0.17 5.05 -3.75
CA ILE A 90 -0.41 4.07 -2.70
C ILE A 90 0.75 3.09 -2.61
N ILE A 91 1.11 2.45 -3.73
CA ILE A 91 2.10 1.37 -3.75
C ILE A 91 3.44 1.86 -3.20
N PHE A 92 3.91 3.01 -3.69
CA PHE A 92 5.22 3.56 -3.34
C PHE A 92 5.16 4.59 -2.22
N TRP A 93 4.05 4.65 -1.48
CA TRP A 93 3.96 5.49 -0.30
C TRP A 93 5.02 5.10 0.74
N ARG A 94 5.53 6.09 1.46
CA ARG A 94 6.51 5.93 2.54
C ARG A 94 5.98 6.60 3.81
N PRO A 95 6.05 5.95 4.98
CA PRO A 95 5.64 6.52 6.28
C PRO A 95 6.50 7.70 6.73
#